data_AF-A0AAD8HC38-F1
#
_entry.id   AF-A0AAD8HC38-F1
#
_cell.length_a   1.000
_cell.length_b   1.000
_cell.length_c   1.000
_cell.angle_alpha   90.00
_cell.angle_beta   90.00
_cell.angle_gamma   90.00
#
_symmetry.space_group_name_H-M   'P 1'
#
loop_
_entity.id
_entity.type
_entity.pdbx_description
1 polymer ?
#
loop_
_entity_poly.entity_id
_entity_poly.type
_entity_poly.pdbx_seq_one_letter_code
_entity_poly.pdbx_strand_id
1 'polypeptide(L)'
;MTSHLTISLAFVCSMVLLLATNSDAGGISIYWGQNGQEGALAEICATGNYKYVNLAFLTTLGNGQKPQMNLAGHCDPYSNGCTTLSSDIKSCQAQGIKVMLGSHPL
;
A
#
# COMPACT_ATOMS: atom_id res chain seq x y z
N MET A 1 13.58 -31.73 -40.58
CA MET A 1 12.78 -30.49 -40.52
C MET A 1 11.85 -30.47 -39.31
N THR A 2 11.09 -31.53 -39.04
CA THR A 2 10.19 -31.65 -37.87
C THR A 2 10.90 -31.54 -36.52
N SER A 3 12.06 -32.19 -36.34
CA SER A 3 12.82 -32.17 -35.07
C SER A 3 13.37 -30.79 -34.68
N HIS A 4 13.81 -30.00 -35.67
CA HIS A 4 14.28 -28.63 -35.44
C HIS A 4 13.14 -27.69 -35.08
N LEU A 5 11.96 -27.90 -35.65
CA LEU A 5 10.76 -27.12 -35.33
C LEU A 5 10.28 -27.40 -33.90
N THR A 6 10.28 -28.66 -33.46
CA THR A 6 9.94 -29.02 -32.06
C THR A 6 10.95 -28.49 -31.06
N ILE A 7 12.26 -28.56 -31.36
CA ILE A 7 13.31 -27.99 -30.50
C ILE A 7 13.17 -26.47 -30.40
N SER A 8 12.95 -25.79 -31.53
CA SER A 8 12.77 -24.34 -31.56
C SER A 8 11.52 -23.90 -30.77
N LEU A 9 10.40 -24.63 -30.93
CA LEU A 9 9.17 -24.36 -30.19
C LEU A 9 9.34 -24.58 -28.67
N ALA A 10 9.99 -25.67 -28.27
CA ALA A 10 10.29 -25.95 -26.87
C ALA A 10 11.18 -24.86 -26.24
N PHE A 11 12.17 -24.37 -26.99
CA PHE A 11 13.05 -23.29 -26.56
C PHE A 11 12.29 -21.96 -26.37
N VAL A 12 11.42 -21.59 -27.32
CA VAL A 12 10.57 -20.39 -27.21
C VAL A 12 9.62 -20.49 -26.02
N CYS A 13 8.95 -21.64 -25.83
CA CYS A 13 8.11 -21.85 -24.65
C CYS A 13 8.90 -21.70 -23.34
N SER A 14 10.09 -22.30 -23.25
CA SER A 14 10.95 -22.19 -22.08
C SER A 14 11.35 -20.73 -21.78
N MET A 15 11.68 -19.94 -22.81
CA MET A 15 11.97 -18.51 -22.64
C MET A 15 10.75 -17.73 -22.15
N VAL A 16 9.56 -17.99 -22.70
CA VAL A 16 8.32 -17.31 -22.28
C VAL A 16 7.98 -17.63 -20.83
N LEU A 17 8.16 -18.87 -20.38
CA LEU A 17 7.98 -19.25 -18.98
C LEU A 17 8.97 -18.52 -18.06
N LEU A 18 10.25 -18.44 -18.42
CA LEU A 18 11.26 -17.71 -17.65
C LEU A 18 10.96 -16.21 -17.52
N LEU A 19 10.43 -15.59 -18.58
CA LEU A 19 10.01 -14.19 -18.57
C LEU A 19 8.77 -13.96 -17.72
N ALA A 20 7.80 -14.88 -17.77
CA ALA A 20 6.56 -14.81 -16.99
C ALA A 20 6.78 -15.01 -15.48
N THR A 21 7.80 -15.76 -15.06
CA THR A 21 8.09 -15.98 -13.63
C THR A 21 8.87 -14.84 -12.98
N ASN A 22 9.51 -13.99 -13.77
CA ASN A 22 10.32 -12.86 -13.29
C ASN A 22 9.63 -11.50 -13.45
N SER A 23 8.34 -11.46 -13.80
CA SER A 23 7.59 -10.22 -13.83
C SER A 23 7.11 -9.85 -12.43
N ASP A 24 7.58 -8.72 -11.90
CA ASP A 24 6.95 -8.09 -10.73
C ASP A 24 5.65 -7.44 -11.23
N ALA A 25 4.52 -8.12 -10.98
CA ALA A 25 3.23 -7.46 -11.08
C ALA A 25 3.21 -6.40 -9.97
N GLY A 26 3.42 -5.13 -10.37
CA GLY A 26 3.52 -4.00 -9.45
C GLY A 26 2.37 -3.96 -8.44
N GLY A 27 2.59 -3.31 -7.30
CA GLY A 27 1.59 -3.23 -6.23
C GLY A 27 0.63 -2.05 -6.38
N ILE A 28 -0.63 -2.25 -5.97
CA ILE A 28 -1.63 -1.17 -5.87
C ILE A 28 -1.38 -0.38 -4.57
N SER A 29 -1.47 0.94 -4.66
CA SER A 29 -1.40 1.85 -3.51
C SER A 29 -2.74 2.56 -3.29
N ILE A 30 -3.11 2.76 -2.03
CA ILE A 30 -4.31 3.50 -1.63
C ILE A 30 -3.97 4.63 -0.65
N TYR A 31 -4.70 5.74 -0.73
CA TYR A 31 -4.74 6.77 0.32
C TYR A 31 -5.90 6.48 1.26
N TRP A 32 -5.64 6.49 2.55
CA TRP A 32 -6.64 6.24 3.61
C TRP A 32 -6.55 7.32 4.67
N GLY A 33 -7.68 7.80 5.17
CA GLY A 33 -7.75 8.69 6.33
C GLY A 33 -8.58 9.95 6.10
N GLN A 34 -9.05 10.23 4.90
CA GLN A 34 -9.76 11.48 4.60
C GLN A 34 -11.28 11.35 4.50
N ASN A 35 -11.82 10.15 4.73
CA ASN A 35 -13.27 9.92 4.79
C ASN A 35 -13.60 8.97 5.93
N GLY A 36 -14.29 9.45 6.97
CA GLY A 36 -14.68 8.62 8.12
C GLY A 36 -15.61 7.44 7.80
N GLN A 37 -16.11 7.32 6.57
CA GLN A 37 -16.93 6.20 6.09
C GLN A 37 -16.18 5.23 5.17
N GLU A 38 -14.86 5.38 5.02
CA GLU A 38 -14.05 4.51 4.15
C GLU A 38 -13.69 3.14 4.78
N GLY A 39 -14.14 2.89 6.02
CA GLY A 39 -13.83 1.69 6.79
C GLY A 39 -12.53 1.82 7.59
N ALA A 40 -12.29 0.86 8.48
CA ALA A 40 -11.10 0.85 9.31
C ALA A 40 -9.85 0.51 8.48
N LEU A 41 -8.68 1.00 8.90
CA LEU A 41 -7.42 0.73 8.21
C LEU A 41 -7.13 -0.77 8.11
N ALA A 42 -7.40 -1.52 9.20
CA ALA A 42 -7.23 -2.98 9.20
C ALA A 42 -8.14 -3.69 8.19
N GLU A 43 -9.37 -3.21 7.98
CA GLU A 43 -10.33 -3.79 7.04
C GLU A 43 -9.86 -3.59 5.59
N ILE A 44 -9.40 -2.39 5.23
CA ILE A 44 -8.85 -2.13 3.90
C ILE A 44 -7.62 -3.00 3.63
N CYS A 45 -6.73 -3.15 4.61
CA CYS A 45 -5.57 -4.04 4.50
C CYS A 45 -5.97 -5.50 4.31
N ALA A 46 -6.99 -5.97 5.03
CA ALA A 46 -7.50 -7.34 4.94
C ALA A 46 -8.16 -7.68 3.58
N THR A 47 -8.47 -6.68 2.73
CA THR A 47 -8.98 -6.95 1.37
C THR A 47 -7.97 -7.68 0.48
N GLY A 48 -6.67 -7.61 0.80
CA GLY A 48 -5.60 -8.17 -0.02
C GLY A 48 -5.33 -7.43 -1.34
N ASN A 49 -6.00 -6.30 -1.57
CA ASN A 49 -5.89 -5.54 -2.83
C ASN A 49 -4.66 -4.63 -2.90
N TYR A 50 -4.07 -4.25 -1.76
CA TYR A 50 -3.07 -3.18 -1.70
C TYR A 50 -1.73 -3.69 -1.17
N LYS A 51 -0.64 -3.27 -1.82
CA LYS A 51 0.73 -3.46 -1.30
C LYS A 51 1.24 -2.25 -0.52
N TYR A 52 0.61 -1.10 -0.71
CA TYR A 52 1.01 0.16 -0.09
C TYR A 52 -0.22 0.93 0.41
N VAL A 53 -0.14 1.46 1.63
CA VAL A 53 -1.14 2.38 2.18
C VAL A 53 -0.47 3.69 2.54
N ASN A 54 -1.00 4.80 2.05
CA ASN A 54 -0.60 6.15 2.41
C ASN A 54 -1.61 6.73 3.39
N LEU A 55 -1.19 6.91 4.65
CA LEU A 55 -2.00 7.58 5.67
C LEU A 55 -2.09 9.06 5.32
N ALA A 56 -3.32 9.53 5.19
CA ALA A 56 -3.69 10.80 4.63
C ALA A 56 -4.47 11.63 5.66
N PHE A 57 -3.94 12.75 6.18
CA PHE A 57 -2.62 13.35 5.90
C PHE A 57 -1.99 14.07 7.10
N LEU A 58 -0.67 14.27 7.05
CA LEU A 58 -0.01 15.32 7.81
C LEU A 58 -0.29 16.68 7.15
N THR A 59 -1.12 17.50 7.79
CA THR A 59 -1.61 18.79 7.26
C THR A 59 -0.71 19.96 7.55
N THR A 60 0.18 19.83 8.53
CA THR A 60 1.09 20.90 8.95
C THR A 60 2.46 20.30 9.18
N LEU A 61 3.47 20.84 8.47
CA LEU A 61 4.86 20.43 8.57
C LEU A 61 5.76 21.60 8.14
N GLY A 62 6.86 21.82 8.87
CA GLY A 62 7.86 22.83 8.52
C GLY A 62 7.67 24.17 9.24
N ASN A 63 8.56 25.13 8.93
CA ASN A 63 8.53 26.51 9.43
C ASN A 63 8.38 26.66 10.97
N GLY A 64 8.96 25.74 11.75
CA GLY A 64 8.85 25.73 13.22
C GLY A 64 7.46 25.39 13.76
N GLN A 65 6.52 25.01 12.90
CA GLN A 65 5.17 24.61 13.31
C GLN A 65 5.19 23.21 13.92
N LYS A 66 4.34 23.00 14.93
CA LYS A 66 4.12 21.67 15.49
C LYS A 66 3.45 20.80 14.40
N PRO A 67 3.99 19.63 14.07
CA PRO A 67 3.37 18.74 13.09
C PRO A 67 1.95 18.36 13.51
N GLN A 68 1.01 18.44 12.57
CA GLN A 68 -0.39 18.08 12.80
C GLN A 68 -0.86 17.07 11.77
N MET A 69 -1.52 16.02 12.26
CA MET A 69 -2.18 15.00 11.47
C MET A 69 -3.68 15.32 11.41
N ASN A 70 -4.33 15.03 10.29
CA ASN A 70 -5.77 15.05 10.15
C ASN A 70 -6.17 13.74 9.46
N LEU A 71 -6.99 12.93 10.14
CA LEU A 71 -7.57 11.69 9.62
C LEU A 71 -9.09 11.82 9.56
N ALA A 72 -9.57 13.00 9.14
CA ALA A 72 -10.97 13.36 9.03
C ALA A 72 -11.79 12.91 10.25
N GLY A 73 -12.75 11.99 10.05
CA GLY A 73 -13.64 11.49 11.08
C GLY A 73 -13.16 10.24 11.82
N HIS A 74 -11.95 9.71 11.52
CA HIS A 74 -11.49 8.44 12.08
C HIS A 74 -11.06 8.56 13.55
N CYS A 75 -10.39 9.64 13.90
CA CYS A 75 -9.89 9.86 15.25
C CYS A 75 -9.50 11.33 15.47
N ASP A 76 -9.49 11.74 16.74
CA ASP A 76 -9.01 13.05 17.15
C ASP A 76 -7.51 12.99 17.52
N PRO A 77 -6.62 13.69 16.77
CA PRO A 77 -5.19 13.73 17.05
C PRO A 77 -4.84 14.56 18.30
N TYR A 78 -5.73 15.45 18.77
CA TYR A 78 -5.45 16.34 19.91
C TYR A 78 -5.63 15.68 21.27
N SER A 79 -6.38 14.57 21.33
CA SER A 79 -6.68 13.80 22.54
C SER A 79 -5.91 12.48 22.66
N ASN A 80 -4.87 12.28 21.83
CA ASN A 80 -4.23 10.96 21.63
C ASN A 80 -5.18 9.88 21.08
N GLY A 81 -6.36 10.25 20.56
CA GLY A 81 -7.37 9.33 20.05
C GLY A 81 -6.89 8.47 18.88
N CYS A 82 -5.93 8.98 18.08
CA CYS A 82 -5.36 8.25 16.95
C CYS A 82 -4.31 7.19 17.32
N THR A 83 -3.95 7.04 18.60
CA THR A 83 -2.98 6.01 19.03
C THR A 83 -3.48 4.58 18.80
N THR A 84 -4.80 4.39 18.78
CA THR A 84 -5.47 3.13 18.45
C THR A 84 -5.11 2.62 17.05
N LEU A 85 -4.81 3.53 16.11
CA LEU A 85 -4.41 3.17 14.75
C LEU A 85 -3.11 2.34 14.72
N SER A 86 -2.33 2.34 15.79
CA SER A 86 -1.10 1.54 15.92
C SER A 86 -1.37 0.03 15.79
N SER A 87 -2.52 -0.48 16.25
CA SER A 87 -2.87 -1.90 16.07
C SER A 87 -3.15 -2.22 14.60
N ASP A 88 -3.85 -1.32 13.92
CA ASP A 88 -4.25 -1.51 12.53
C ASP A 88 -3.03 -1.43 11.61
N ILE A 89 -2.12 -0.48 11.86
CA ILE A 89 -0.85 -0.37 11.15
C ILE A 89 -0.05 -1.67 11.30
N LYS A 90 0.02 -2.25 12.51
CA LYS A 90 0.69 -3.53 12.73
C LYS A 90 0.01 -4.68 12.01
N SER A 91 -1.33 -4.69 11.95
CA SER A 91 -2.10 -5.68 11.19
C SER A 91 -1.77 -5.61 9.69
N CYS A 92 -1.69 -4.41 9.11
CA CYS A 92 -1.27 -4.22 7.72
C CYS A 92 0.18 -4.69 7.49
N GLN A 93 1.10 -4.29 8.37
CA GLN A 93 2.52 -4.66 8.26
C GLN A 93 2.74 -6.17 8.37
N ALA A 94 1.97 -6.87 9.23
CA ALA A 94 2.01 -8.33 9.34
C ALA A 94 1.56 -9.04 8.04
N GLN A 95 0.77 -8.37 7.20
CA GLN A 95 0.36 -8.84 5.87
C GLN A 95 1.36 -8.46 4.76
N GLY A 96 2.51 -7.87 5.11
CA GLY A 96 3.51 -7.42 4.15
C GLY A 96 3.18 -6.10 3.44
N ILE A 97 2.16 -5.39 3.91
CA ILE A 97 1.74 -4.10 3.35
C ILE A 97 2.63 -2.99 3.92
N LYS A 98 3.17 -2.13 3.04
CA LYS A 98 3.95 -0.97 3.46
C LYS A 98 3.02 0.19 3.79
N VAL A 99 3.08 0.67 5.03
CA VAL A 99 2.29 1.82 5.49
C VAL A 99 3.20 3.04 5.57
N MET A 100 2.85 4.10 4.86
CA MET A 100 3.61 5.35 4.77
C MET A 100 2.74 6.51 5.24
N LEU A 101 3.35 7.54 5.80
CA LEU A 101 2.66 8.78 6.15
C LEU A 101 2.79 9.76 4.98
N GLY A 102 1.67 10.20 4.42
CA GLY A 102 1.64 11.25 3.41
C GLY A 102 1.56 12.64 4.04
N SER A 103 2.37 13.57 3.54
CA SER A 103 2.22 15.00 3.80
C SER A 103 1.60 15.69 2.59
N HIS A 104 0.74 16.67 2.83
CA HIS A 104 0.30 17.59 1.77
C HIS A 104 1.16 18.86 1.88
N PRO A 105 1.94 19.23 0.85
CA PRO A 105 2.60 20.53 0.83
C PRO A 105 1.51 21.60 0.65
N LEU A 106 1.37 22.48 1.65
CA LEU A 106 0.62 23.73 1.52
C LEU A 106 1.45 24.75 0.73
#